data_AF-B6QKS3-F1
#
_entry.id   AF-B6QKS3-F1
#
_cell.length_a   1.000
_cell.length_b   1.000
_cell.length_c   1.000
_cell.angle_alpha   90.00
_cell.angle_beta   90.00
_cell.angle_gamma   90.00
#
_symmetry.space_group_name_H-M   'P 1'
#
loop_
_entity.id
_entity.type
_entity.pdbx_description
1 polymer ?
#
loop_
_entity_poly.entity_id
_entity_poly.type
_entity_poly.pdbx_seq_one_letter_code
_entity_poly.pdbx_strand_id
1 'polypeptide(L)'
;MLHPIHTVHSADPSAKGIMGPTRRHIISRLNKASRYAERLVSVLQDQSLSGASDIDLLEARAYLALLSGGLHMEKQKWDQCLQQFSLARIIYSALSQKERKEAYREIISVTIDPSLRYAAYQLKISRNKPLPSLAIERFPGDNNVRAELEKVDPNCLIEDAAGTTRLADGEIEKLPETITWRSRSVPIEDASIAQALAAATAAESKLSAFLQERPSASPREKAAAYDNVILASQEIVDATKTAIDDLTNEGVDRGDRRIQALQVTRTAVNYSLVSWRVGRNRVLSGEHDGLLLDGEQTKTDERRKTVRQESGGKILSQLREKVALYDSVLQSLDFVQELPGVAGDTDFVDELEAKRNYFRALRCFAIGRSHSFQENTKNALALFSRSSELATTIQKSGKGITANSGPPRLDVSAEEMDFLATTSQGFEAKYRGLVSLDKLSETKQDPARLQLPLIERMDEYAVESLNLTNLVPFPPKMRAIPVKPLFLDVAWNYIQYPRERTEEQEEAPNTEGRRGWFGFRR
;
A
#
# COMPACT_ATOMS: atom_id res chain seq x y z
N MET A 1 27.42 -36.24 19.34
CA MET A 1 27.57 -34.78 19.11
C MET A 1 28.18 -34.59 17.73
N LEU A 2 27.34 -34.39 16.73
CA LEU A 2 27.76 -34.12 15.35
C LEU A 2 28.11 -32.62 15.28
N HIS A 3 29.39 -32.31 15.15
CA HIS A 3 29.78 -30.94 14.79
C HIS A 3 29.37 -30.69 13.33
N PRO A 4 28.64 -29.61 13.02
CA PRO A 4 28.32 -29.26 11.65
C PRO A 4 29.62 -29.04 10.88
N ILE A 5 29.71 -29.64 9.69
CA ILE A 5 30.72 -29.30 8.71
C ILE A 5 30.38 -27.89 8.26
N HIS A 6 30.98 -26.88 8.91
CA HIS A 6 30.92 -25.52 8.41
C HIS A 6 31.63 -25.48 7.06
N THR A 7 30.86 -25.53 5.98
CA THR A 7 31.32 -25.20 4.65
C THR A 7 31.75 -23.73 4.67
N VAL A 8 33.03 -23.46 4.41
CA VAL A 8 33.64 -22.11 4.43
C VAL A 8 33.26 -21.32 3.16
N HIS A 9 32.03 -21.51 2.67
CA HIS A 9 31.48 -20.80 1.53
C HIS A 9 30.30 -19.92 1.95
N SER A 10 30.37 -19.37 3.17
CA SER A 10 29.73 -18.09 3.46
C SER A 10 30.35 -17.04 2.55
N ALA A 11 29.51 -16.36 1.78
CA ALA A 11 29.84 -15.38 0.77
C ALA A 11 30.71 -14.22 1.30
N ASP A 12 32.02 -14.41 1.35
CA ASP A 12 32.97 -13.35 1.65
C ASP A 12 33.87 -13.12 0.42
N PRO A 13 33.63 -12.07 -0.38
CA PRO A 13 34.38 -11.78 -1.60
C PRO A 13 35.83 -11.36 -1.33
N SER A 14 36.23 -11.23 -0.06
CA SER A 14 37.59 -10.91 0.37
C SER A 14 38.45 -12.14 0.74
N ALA A 15 37.89 -13.35 0.75
CA ALA A 15 38.65 -14.55 1.10
C ALA A 15 39.52 -14.99 -0.10
N LYS A 16 40.78 -14.54 -0.14
CA LYS A 16 41.82 -15.11 -1.02
C LYS A 16 41.69 -16.62 -1.01
N GLY A 17 41.40 -17.22 -2.17
CA GLY A 17 41.17 -18.65 -2.31
C GLY A 17 42.20 -19.46 -1.52
N ILE A 18 41.72 -20.43 -0.73
CA ILE A 18 42.52 -21.22 0.20
C ILE A 18 43.80 -21.71 -0.51
N MET A 19 44.97 -21.33 0.03
CA MET A 19 46.27 -21.64 -0.57
C MET A 19 46.41 -23.16 -0.86
N GLY A 20 47.05 -23.50 -1.99
CA GLY A 20 47.17 -24.88 -2.48
C GLY A 20 47.65 -25.95 -1.47
N PRO A 21 48.56 -25.67 -0.51
CA PRO A 21 48.94 -26.64 0.54
C PRO A 21 47.78 -26.97 1.49
N THR A 22 47.02 -25.97 1.92
CA THR A 22 45.88 -26.13 2.83
C THR A 22 44.74 -26.87 2.15
N ARG A 23 44.43 -26.52 0.89
CA ARG A 23 43.44 -27.24 0.07
C ARG A 23 43.81 -28.73 -0.09
N ARG A 24 45.09 -29.05 -0.31
CA ARG A 24 45.57 -30.44 -0.38
C ARG A 24 45.36 -31.19 0.94
N HIS A 25 45.58 -30.53 2.08
CA HIS A 25 45.32 -31.12 3.39
C HIS A 25 43.83 -31.42 3.59
N ILE A 26 42.95 -30.47 3.26
CA ILE A 26 41.49 -30.62 3.34
C ILE A 26 41.03 -31.81 2.47
N ILE A 27 41.46 -31.85 1.20
CA ILE A 27 41.14 -32.96 0.29
C ILE A 27 41.62 -34.30 0.87
N SER A 28 42.82 -34.36 1.46
CA SER A 28 43.33 -35.59 2.08
C SER A 28 42.48 -36.04 3.27
N ARG A 29 42.00 -35.11 4.09
CA ARG A 29 41.14 -35.40 5.24
C ARG A 29 39.75 -35.86 4.81
N LEU A 30 39.14 -35.17 3.86
CA LEU A 30 37.84 -35.55 3.29
C LEU A 30 37.91 -36.92 2.61
N ASN A 31 38.96 -37.19 1.83
CA ASN A 31 39.15 -38.50 1.21
C ASN A 31 39.28 -39.62 2.26
N LYS A 32 39.98 -39.35 3.37
CA LYS A 32 40.06 -40.30 4.49
C LYS A 32 38.68 -40.52 5.13
N ALA A 33 37.90 -39.46 5.33
CA ALA A 33 36.55 -39.52 5.90
C ALA A 33 35.59 -40.31 4.97
N SER A 34 35.57 -40.00 3.67
CA SER A 34 34.79 -40.74 2.67
C SER A 34 35.13 -42.22 2.69
N ARG A 35 36.42 -42.61 2.75
CA ARG A 35 36.82 -44.03 2.86
C ARG A 35 36.31 -44.73 4.13
N TYR A 36 36.22 -44.03 5.25
CA TYR A 36 35.63 -44.61 6.47
C TYR A 36 34.11 -44.75 6.33
N ALA A 37 33.44 -43.77 5.72
CA ALA A 37 32.01 -43.84 5.43
C ALA A 37 31.68 -44.95 4.41
N GLU A 38 32.52 -45.15 3.39
CA GLU A 38 32.42 -46.27 2.44
C GLU A 38 32.48 -47.61 3.16
N ARG A 39 33.44 -47.77 4.09
CA ARG A 39 33.55 -48.98 4.91
C ARG A 39 32.33 -49.17 5.81
N LEU A 40 31.82 -48.09 6.40
CA LEU A 40 30.60 -48.15 7.21
C LEU A 40 29.41 -48.65 6.37
N VAL A 41 29.21 -48.11 5.17
CA VAL A 41 28.16 -48.58 4.26
C VAL A 41 28.37 -50.06 3.89
N SER A 42 29.60 -50.50 3.60
CA SER A 42 29.85 -51.92 3.29
C SER A 42 29.52 -52.87 4.43
N VAL A 43 29.75 -52.46 5.69
CA VAL A 43 29.42 -53.28 6.87
C VAL A 43 27.90 -53.33 7.11
N LEU A 44 27.20 -52.22 6.85
CA LEU A 44 25.75 -52.12 7.02
C LEU A 44 24.96 -52.78 5.87
N GLN A 45 25.58 -52.99 4.70
CA GLN A 45 24.97 -53.73 3.59
C GLN A 45 24.74 -55.20 3.95
N ASP A 46 25.60 -55.79 4.77
CA ASP A 46 25.41 -57.14 5.31
C ASP A 46 24.42 -57.11 6.49
N GLN A 47 23.13 -56.97 6.17
CA GLN A 47 22.03 -56.85 7.15
C GLN A 47 21.94 -58.06 8.10
N SER A 48 22.32 -59.25 7.64
CA SER A 48 22.34 -60.49 8.43
C SER A 48 23.38 -60.50 9.55
N LEU A 49 24.47 -59.72 9.40
CA LEU A 49 25.56 -59.63 10.37
C LEU A 49 25.46 -58.38 11.26
N SER A 50 24.89 -57.30 10.72
CA SER A 50 24.83 -55.99 11.40
C SER A 50 23.55 -55.76 12.18
N GLY A 51 22.44 -56.41 11.81
CA GLY A 51 21.11 -56.14 12.41
C GLY A 51 20.59 -54.73 12.12
N ALA A 52 21.17 -54.03 11.15
CA ALA A 52 20.81 -52.66 10.79
C ALA A 52 19.46 -52.61 10.05
N SER A 53 18.68 -51.55 10.30
CA SER A 53 17.44 -51.30 9.56
C SER A 53 17.73 -50.72 8.16
N ASP A 54 16.75 -50.81 7.26
CA ASP A 54 16.83 -50.15 5.94
C ASP A 54 17.03 -48.63 6.08
N ILE A 55 16.56 -48.03 7.18
CA ILE A 55 16.73 -46.61 7.50
C ILE A 55 18.19 -46.29 7.84
N ASP A 56 18.83 -47.12 8.68
CA ASP A 56 20.24 -46.94 9.06
C ASP A 56 21.18 -47.07 7.85
N LEU A 57 20.85 -47.99 6.93
CA LEU A 57 21.58 -48.16 5.68
C LEU A 57 21.46 -46.91 4.79
N LEU A 58 20.25 -46.36 4.65
CA LEU A 58 20.00 -45.13 3.89
C LEU A 58 20.68 -43.91 4.55
N GLU A 59 20.64 -43.78 5.88
CA GLU A 59 21.36 -42.73 6.61
C GLU A 59 22.87 -42.80 6.37
N ALA A 60 23.45 -44.00 6.43
CA ALA A 60 24.88 -44.21 6.16
C ALA A 60 25.25 -43.88 4.71
N ARG A 61 24.39 -44.25 3.74
CA ARG A 61 24.56 -43.88 2.32
C ARG A 61 24.46 -42.37 2.10
N ALA A 62 23.50 -41.69 2.74
CA ALA A 62 23.36 -40.25 2.67
C ALA A 62 24.57 -39.51 3.27
N TYR A 63 25.10 -40.02 4.39
CA TYR A 63 26.31 -39.50 5.02
C TYR A 63 27.55 -39.67 4.12
N LEU A 64 27.70 -40.84 3.48
CA LEU A 64 28.73 -41.06 2.49
C LEU A 64 28.60 -40.08 1.31
N ALA A 65 27.40 -39.93 0.78
CA ALA A 65 27.10 -39.02 -0.33
C ALA A 65 27.42 -37.55 0.03
N LEU A 66 27.12 -37.12 1.26
CA LEU A 66 27.45 -35.79 1.79
C LEU A 66 28.97 -35.56 1.83
N LEU A 67 29.73 -36.51 2.40
CA LEU A 67 31.20 -36.41 2.49
C LEU A 67 31.87 -36.47 1.11
N SER A 68 31.38 -37.35 0.25
CA SER A 68 31.84 -37.48 -1.14
C SER A 68 31.51 -36.23 -1.95
N GLY A 69 30.33 -35.63 -1.78
CA GLY A 69 29.97 -34.34 -2.38
C GLY A 69 30.95 -33.25 -1.98
N GLY A 70 31.23 -33.09 -0.68
CA GLY A 70 32.22 -32.15 -0.17
C GLY A 70 33.63 -32.39 -0.72
N LEU A 71 34.07 -33.65 -0.86
CA LEU A 71 35.34 -33.99 -1.48
C LEU A 71 35.42 -33.56 -2.95
N HIS A 72 34.35 -33.77 -3.73
CA HIS A 72 34.30 -33.39 -5.14
C HIS A 72 34.21 -31.87 -5.33
N MET A 73 33.50 -31.19 -4.43
CA MET A 73 33.43 -29.72 -4.37
C MET A 73 34.84 -29.13 -4.16
N GLU A 74 35.57 -29.62 -3.16
CA GLU A 74 36.94 -29.21 -2.89
C GLU A 74 37.91 -29.58 -4.02
N LYS A 75 37.62 -30.63 -4.82
CA LYS A 75 38.39 -30.98 -6.03
C LYS A 75 37.96 -30.20 -7.28
N GLN A 76 36.96 -29.32 -7.21
CA GLN A 76 36.38 -28.60 -8.35
C GLN A 76 35.82 -29.54 -9.44
N LYS A 77 35.40 -30.76 -9.06
CA LYS A 77 34.72 -31.70 -9.97
C LYS A 77 33.21 -31.53 -9.83
N TRP A 78 32.68 -30.51 -10.50
CA TRP A 78 31.30 -30.05 -10.29
C TRP A 78 30.24 -31.07 -10.67
N ASP A 79 30.44 -31.88 -11.71
CA ASP A 79 29.45 -32.87 -12.16
C ASP A 79 29.27 -34.01 -11.16
N GLN A 80 30.39 -34.57 -10.67
CA GLN A 80 30.40 -35.59 -9.62
C GLN A 80 29.88 -35.03 -8.28
N CYS A 81 30.19 -33.77 -8.01
CA CYS A 81 29.68 -33.04 -6.84
C CYS A 81 28.15 -32.94 -6.88
N LEU A 82 27.57 -32.55 -8.01
CA LEU A 82 26.11 -32.49 -8.19
C LEU A 82 25.45 -33.86 -7.99
N GLN A 83 26.03 -34.92 -8.56
CA GLN A 83 25.50 -36.29 -8.42
C GLN A 83 25.51 -36.80 -6.97
N GLN A 84 26.56 -36.49 -6.21
CA GLN A 84 26.66 -36.94 -4.82
C GLN A 84 25.78 -36.11 -3.88
N PHE A 85 25.68 -34.79 -4.10
CA PHE A 85 24.76 -33.97 -3.31
C PHE A 85 23.28 -34.17 -3.70
N SER A 86 22.96 -34.50 -4.95
CA SER A 86 21.61 -34.85 -5.36
C SER A 86 21.14 -36.15 -4.69
N LEU A 87 22.01 -37.16 -4.66
CA LEU A 87 21.82 -38.41 -3.93
C LEU A 87 21.55 -38.13 -2.44
N ALA A 88 22.41 -37.33 -1.79
CA ALA A 88 22.23 -36.97 -0.38
C ALA A 88 20.90 -36.22 -0.14
N ARG A 89 20.54 -35.27 -1.01
CA ARG A 89 19.29 -34.49 -0.90
C ARG A 89 18.06 -35.38 -0.98
N ILE A 90 18.00 -36.31 -1.94
CA ILE A 90 16.85 -37.20 -2.13
C ILE A 90 16.71 -38.16 -0.94
N ILE A 91 17.81 -38.76 -0.48
CA ILE A 91 17.77 -39.68 0.66
C ILE A 91 17.33 -38.95 1.93
N TYR A 92 17.93 -37.81 2.27
CA TYR A 92 17.52 -37.04 3.45
C TYR A 92 16.09 -36.49 3.33
N SER A 93 15.63 -36.15 2.12
CA SER A 93 14.24 -35.76 1.89
C SER A 93 13.27 -36.90 2.17
N ALA A 94 13.55 -38.11 1.67
CA ALA A 94 12.74 -39.31 1.92
C ALA A 94 12.74 -39.69 3.42
N LEU A 95 13.90 -39.62 4.09
CA LEU A 95 14.03 -39.89 5.52
C LEU A 95 13.29 -38.86 6.38
N SER A 96 13.26 -37.59 5.96
CA SER A 96 12.58 -36.50 6.69
C SER A 96 11.05 -36.68 6.81
N GLN A 97 10.45 -37.53 5.97
CA GLN A 97 9.03 -37.87 6.06
C GLN A 97 8.73 -38.89 7.17
N LYS A 98 9.71 -39.69 7.58
CA LYS A 98 9.56 -40.75 8.58
C LYS A 98 10.03 -40.31 9.97
N GLU A 99 11.27 -39.85 10.07
CA GLU A 99 11.91 -39.54 11.36
C GLU A 99 12.80 -38.29 11.30
N ARG A 100 13.05 -37.65 12.45
CA ARG A 100 14.01 -36.53 12.64
C ARG A 100 13.92 -35.41 11.59
N LYS A 101 12.69 -35.02 11.24
CA LYS A 101 12.35 -34.01 10.23
C LYS A 101 13.14 -32.70 10.35
N GLU A 102 13.33 -32.18 11.56
CA GLU A 102 14.05 -30.91 11.79
C GLU A 102 15.55 -31.03 11.46
N ALA A 103 16.21 -32.09 11.94
CA ALA A 103 17.64 -32.31 11.71
C ALA A 103 17.95 -32.52 10.22
N TYR A 104 17.13 -33.29 9.51
CA TYR A 104 17.32 -33.49 8.07
C TYR A 104 17.05 -32.22 7.26
N ARG A 105 16.04 -31.44 7.64
CA ARG A 105 15.77 -30.14 6.99
C ARG A 105 16.91 -29.15 7.19
N GLU A 106 17.52 -29.12 8.36
CA GLU A 106 18.68 -28.27 8.64
C GLU A 106 19.88 -28.66 7.79
N ILE A 107 20.21 -29.96 7.70
CA ILE A 107 21.33 -30.44 6.85
C ILE A 107 21.08 -30.08 5.38
N ILE A 108 19.84 -30.27 4.91
CA ILE A 108 19.44 -29.95 3.55
C ILE A 108 19.59 -28.44 3.28
N SER A 109 19.02 -27.58 4.13
CA SER A 109 18.98 -26.13 3.89
C SER A 109 20.32 -25.44 4.10
N VAL A 110 21.11 -25.87 5.10
CA VAL A 110 22.37 -25.22 5.49
C VAL A 110 23.56 -25.74 4.67
N THR A 111 23.59 -27.03 4.36
CA THR A 111 24.77 -27.66 3.75
C THR A 111 24.56 -28.05 2.30
N ILE A 112 23.50 -28.80 2.01
CA ILE A 112 23.32 -29.45 0.70
C ILE A 112 22.86 -28.43 -0.34
N ASP A 113 21.86 -27.60 -0.03
CA ASP A 113 21.27 -26.66 -0.99
C ASP A 113 22.22 -25.55 -1.45
N PRO A 114 22.99 -24.91 -0.55
CA PRO A 114 24.02 -23.96 -0.97
C PRO A 114 25.08 -24.64 -1.85
N SER A 115 25.50 -25.86 -1.51
CA SER A 115 26.52 -26.60 -2.26
C SER A 115 26.03 -27.04 -3.65
N LEU A 116 24.75 -27.46 -3.77
CA LEU A 116 24.11 -27.77 -5.04
C LEU A 116 23.98 -26.53 -5.93
N ARG A 117 23.52 -25.40 -5.38
CA ARG A 117 23.44 -24.13 -6.13
C ARG A 117 24.80 -23.71 -6.65
N TYR A 118 25.83 -23.78 -5.81
CA TYR A 118 27.18 -23.43 -6.21
C TYR A 118 27.74 -24.35 -7.29
N ALA A 119 27.55 -25.67 -7.18
CA ALA A 119 28.01 -26.61 -8.20
C ALA A 119 27.24 -26.44 -9.53
N ALA A 120 25.94 -26.17 -9.48
CA ALA A 120 25.11 -25.89 -10.65
C ALA A 120 25.54 -24.58 -11.34
N TYR A 121 25.86 -23.56 -10.55
CA TYR A 121 26.40 -22.29 -11.02
C TYR A 121 27.70 -22.47 -11.80
N GLN A 122 28.65 -23.25 -11.25
CA GLN A 122 29.94 -23.52 -11.92
C GLN A 122 29.79 -24.30 -13.23
N LEU A 123 28.74 -25.10 -13.36
CA LEU A 123 28.40 -25.84 -14.59
C LEU A 123 27.52 -25.04 -15.56
N LYS A 124 27.19 -23.78 -15.25
CA LYS A 124 26.31 -22.92 -16.05
C LYS A 124 24.94 -23.55 -16.33
N ILE A 125 24.43 -24.35 -15.39
CA ILE A 125 23.05 -24.85 -15.45
C ILE A 125 22.12 -23.67 -15.08
N SER A 126 21.02 -23.53 -15.81
CA SER A 126 20.05 -22.43 -15.60
C SER A 126 19.55 -22.37 -14.15
N ARG A 127 19.57 -21.18 -13.55
CA ARG A 127 19.10 -20.87 -12.19
C ARG A 127 17.57 -21.02 -12.03
N ASN A 128 16.85 -21.16 -13.15
CA ASN A 128 15.39 -21.28 -13.19
C ASN A 128 14.90 -22.68 -12.76
N LYS A 129 15.77 -23.70 -12.74
CA LYS A 129 15.37 -25.03 -12.30
C LYS A 129 15.36 -25.14 -10.77
N PRO A 130 14.23 -25.55 -10.15
CA PRO A 130 14.21 -25.80 -8.71
C PRO A 130 15.21 -26.90 -8.31
N LEU A 131 15.82 -26.73 -7.13
CA LEU A 131 16.80 -27.70 -6.60
C LEU A 131 16.29 -29.14 -6.45
N PRO A 132 15.03 -29.41 -6.03
CA PRO A 132 14.50 -30.78 -6.04
C PRO A 132 14.54 -31.41 -7.43
N SER A 133 14.10 -30.68 -8.45
CA SER A 133 14.04 -31.12 -9.84
C SER A 133 15.44 -31.38 -10.40
N LEU A 134 16.38 -30.49 -10.10
CA LEU A 134 17.79 -30.67 -10.45
C LEU A 134 18.39 -31.92 -9.79
N ALA A 135 18.02 -32.19 -8.53
CA ALA A 135 18.49 -33.37 -7.83
C ALA A 135 17.96 -34.67 -8.46
N ILE A 136 16.70 -34.68 -8.91
CA ILE A 136 16.12 -35.84 -9.62
C ILE A 136 16.79 -36.05 -10.98
N GLU A 137 17.00 -34.99 -11.77
CA GLU A 137 17.67 -35.06 -13.09
C GLU A 137 19.10 -35.62 -12.99
N ARG A 138 19.81 -35.27 -11.90
CA ARG A 138 21.21 -35.62 -11.67
C ARG A 138 21.38 -36.76 -10.66
N PHE A 139 20.34 -37.56 -10.45
CA PHE A 139 20.43 -38.73 -9.58
C PHE A 139 21.33 -39.81 -10.20
N PRO A 140 22.32 -40.36 -9.46
CA PRO A 140 23.13 -41.48 -9.95
C PRO A 140 22.26 -42.70 -10.26
N GLY A 141 22.44 -43.32 -11.43
CA GLY A 141 21.64 -44.47 -11.90
C GLY A 141 21.85 -45.80 -11.16
N ASP A 142 22.17 -45.78 -9.86
CA ASP A 142 22.39 -46.98 -9.05
C ASP A 142 21.05 -47.64 -8.68
N ASN A 143 20.69 -48.69 -9.43
CA ASN A 143 19.41 -49.41 -9.29
C ASN A 143 19.13 -49.93 -7.88
N ASN A 144 20.16 -50.27 -7.11
CA ASN A 144 20.01 -50.77 -5.74
C ASN A 144 19.56 -49.67 -4.76
N VAL A 145 20.13 -48.47 -4.88
CA VAL A 145 19.76 -47.33 -4.02
C VAL A 145 18.37 -46.82 -4.37
N ARG A 146 18.01 -46.87 -5.66
CA ARG A 146 16.65 -46.57 -6.13
C ARG A 146 15.62 -47.53 -5.54
N ALA A 147 15.87 -48.84 -5.54
CA ALA A 147 14.96 -49.82 -4.98
C ALA A 147 14.83 -49.70 -3.44
N GLU A 148 15.92 -49.38 -2.72
CA GLU A 148 15.89 -49.10 -1.28
C GLU A 148 15.09 -47.82 -0.98
N LEU A 149 15.22 -46.78 -1.81
CA LEU A 149 14.46 -45.53 -1.69
C LEU A 149 12.97 -45.70 -1.99
N GLU A 150 12.60 -46.43 -3.04
CA GLU A 150 11.20 -46.69 -3.41
C GLU A 150 10.45 -47.51 -2.34
N LYS A 151 11.17 -48.39 -1.60
CA LYS A 151 10.62 -49.09 -0.42
C LYS A 151 10.33 -48.13 0.75
N VAL A 152 11.11 -47.07 0.89
CA VAL A 152 10.98 -46.12 1.99
C VAL A 152 9.96 -45.04 1.66
N ASP A 153 9.99 -44.50 0.45
CA ASP A 153 9.02 -43.54 -0.07
C ASP A 153 8.80 -43.76 -1.58
N PRO A 154 7.61 -44.20 -2.01
CA PRO A 154 7.33 -44.44 -3.43
C PRO A 154 7.29 -43.14 -4.25
N ASN A 155 7.19 -41.96 -3.62
CA ASN A 155 7.11 -40.67 -4.29
C ASN A 155 8.44 -39.91 -4.34
N CYS A 156 9.56 -40.48 -3.85
CA CYS A 156 10.83 -39.76 -3.70
C CYS A 156 11.54 -39.39 -5.02
N LEU A 157 11.21 -40.08 -6.13
CA LEU A 157 11.79 -39.90 -7.47
C LEU A 157 10.76 -39.46 -8.51
N ILE A 158 9.50 -39.33 -8.10
CA ILE A 158 8.49 -38.67 -8.90
C ILE A 158 8.77 -37.18 -8.74
N GLU A 159 8.79 -36.44 -9.85
CA GLU A 159 8.70 -34.99 -9.76
C GLU A 159 7.40 -34.67 -9.01
N ASP A 160 7.48 -34.44 -7.70
CA ASP A 160 6.53 -33.59 -7.00
C ASP A 160 6.47 -32.34 -7.86
N ALA A 161 5.38 -32.20 -8.64
CA ALA A 161 5.27 -31.31 -9.79
C ALA A 161 6.19 -30.11 -9.62
N ALA A 162 7.31 -30.14 -10.34
CA ALA A 162 8.51 -29.31 -10.18
C ALA A 162 8.27 -27.81 -10.49
N GLY A 163 7.02 -27.39 -10.36
CA GLY A 163 6.52 -26.03 -10.35
C GLY A 163 5.73 -25.71 -9.08
N THR A 164 5.75 -26.54 -8.02
CA THR A 164 4.91 -26.34 -6.83
C THR A 164 5.71 -26.52 -5.55
N THR A 165 5.85 -25.42 -4.80
CA THR A 165 6.16 -25.53 -3.37
C THR A 165 4.87 -25.99 -2.70
N ARG A 166 4.91 -27.09 -1.95
CA ARG A 166 3.84 -27.36 -0.98
C ARG A 166 3.88 -26.22 0.04
N LEU A 167 3.01 -25.23 -0.13
CA LEU A 167 2.67 -24.30 0.95
C LEU A 167 2.15 -25.15 2.12
N ALA A 168 2.25 -24.63 3.34
CA ALA A 168 1.87 -25.34 4.57
C ALA A 168 0.44 -25.94 4.53
N ASP A 169 -0.40 -25.50 3.59
CA ASP A 169 -1.80 -25.91 3.41
C ASP A 169 -2.07 -26.85 2.21
N GLY A 170 -1.06 -27.36 1.50
CA GLY A 170 -1.24 -28.44 0.53
C GLY A 170 -1.85 -28.08 -0.84
N GLU A 171 -1.97 -26.79 -1.18
CA GLU A 171 -2.39 -26.37 -2.52
C GLU A 171 -1.21 -26.28 -3.51
N ILE A 172 -1.43 -26.84 -4.70
CA ILE A 172 -0.46 -26.99 -5.80
C ILE A 172 -0.74 -25.87 -6.81
N GLU A 173 -0.17 -24.68 -6.62
CA GLU A 173 -0.20 -23.60 -7.62
C GLU A 173 1.04 -23.67 -8.52
N LYS A 174 0.84 -23.57 -9.84
CA LYS A 174 1.92 -23.53 -10.84
C LYS A 174 2.77 -22.26 -10.64
N LEU A 175 4.09 -22.43 -10.53
CA LEU A 175 5.06 -21.34 -10.46
C LEU A 175 4.88 -20.36 -11.64
N PRO A 176 4.72 -19.04 -11.38
CA PRO A 176 4.61 -18.05 -12.45
C PRO A 176 5.95 -17.89 -13.18
N GLU A 177 5.90 -17.95 -14.52
CA GLU A 177 7.10 -17.85 -15.38
C GLU A 177 7.42 -16.41 -15.80
N THR A 178 6.44 -15.50 -15.74
CA THR A 178 6.59 -14.10 -16.16
C THR A 178 5.87 -13.14 -15.23
N ILE A 179 6.48 -11.98 -14.97
CA ILE A 179 5.83 -10.85 -14.28
C ILE A 179 5.55 -9.72 -15.27
N THR A 180 4.34 -9.18 -15.22
CA THR A 180 3.92 -8.03 -16.04
C THR A 180 3.89 -6.77 -15.18
N TRP A 181 4.58 -5.72 -15.64
CA TRP A 181 4.60 -4.40 -15.03
C TRP A 181 4.30 -3.34 -16.08
N ARG A 182 3.09 -2.77 -16.01
CA ARG A 182 2.53 -1.88 -17.04
C ARG A 182 2.69 -2.54 -18.43
N SER A 183 3.40 -1.90 -19.36
CA SER A 183 3.65 -2.42 -20.72
C SER A 183 4.83 -3.40 -20.84
N ARG A 184 5.54 -3.69 -19.76
CA ARG A 184 6.74 -4.55 -19.77
C ARG A 184 6.44 -5.91 -19.17
N SER A 185 6.71 -6.97 -19.92
CA SER A 185 6.69 -8.36 -19.41
C SER A 185 8.11 -8.88 -19.30
N VAL A 186 8.45 -9.46 -18.16
CA VAL A 186 9.80 -9.92 -17.84
C VAL A 186 9.74 -11.38 -17.37
N PRO A 187 10.59 -12.27 -17.92
CA PRO A 187 10.69 -13.65 -17.44
C PRO A 187 11.30 -13.69 -16.04
N ILE A 188 10.75 -14.54 -15.18
CA ILE A 188 11.30 -14.78 -13.85
C ILE A 188 12.33 -15.91 -13.98
N GLU A 189 13.61 -15.55 -13.87
CA GLU A 189 14.72 -16.52 -14.00
C GLU A 189 15.08 -17.19 -12.67
N ASP A 190 14.68 -16.60 -11.54
CA ASP A 190 14.99 -17.10 -10.20
C ASP A 190 13.82 -17.88 -9.59
N ALA A 191 14.07 -19.16 -9.30
CA ALA A 191 13.08 -20.03 -8.68
C ALA A 191 12.58 -19.53 -7.32
N SER A 192 13.43 -18.85 -6.52
CA SER A 192 13.02 -18.25 -5.24
C SER A 192 11.99 -17.14 -5.41
N ILE A 193 12.16 -16.29 -6.43
CA ILE A 193 11.23 -15.21 -6.74
C ILE A 193 9.89 -15.80 -7.20
N ALA A 194 9.93 -16.82 -8.07
CA ALA A 194 8.73 -17.50 -8.53
C ALA A 194 7.96 -18.18 -7.37
N GLN A 195 8.67 -18.82 -6.43
CA GLN A 195 8.04 -19.44 -5.25
C GLN A 195 7.39 -18.41 -4.33
N ALA A 196 8.08 -17.30 -4.06
CA ALA A 196 7.53 -16.22 -3.25
C ALA A 196 6.31 -15.56 -3.93
N LEU A 197 6.32 -15.41 -5.26
CA LEU A 197 5.18 -14.92 -6.03
C LEU A 197 3.97 -15.84 -5.91
N ALA A 198 4.16 -17.16 -6.03
CA ALA A 198 3.08 -18.14 -5.85
C ALA A 198 2.51 -18.11 -4.41
N ALA A 199 3.38 -17.95 -3.40
CA ALA A 199 2.93 -17.80 -2.02
C ALA A 199 2.07 -16.52 -1.83
N ALA A 200 2.46 -15.42 -2.49
CA ALA A 200 1.69 -14.19 -2.44
C ALA A 200 0.36 -14.29 -3.19
N THR A 201 0.30 -14.90 -4.38
CA THR A 201 -0.98 -15.10 -5.10
C THR A 201 -1.96 -15.94 -4.28
N ALA A 202 -1.48 -16.99 -3.61
CA ALA A 202 -2.29 -17.79 -2.70
C ALA A 202 -2.74 -16.98 -1.45
N ALA A 203 -1.91 -16.08 -0.93
CA ALA A 203 -2.33 -15.18 0.15
C ALA A 203 -3.36 -14.15 -0.33
N GLU A 204 -3.22 -13.65 -1.55
CA GLU A 204 -4.18 -12.71 -2.18
C GLU A 204 -5.56 -13.35 -2.37
N SER A 205 -5.60 -14.59 -2.85
CA SER A 205 -6.85 -15.33 -3.02
C SER A 205 -7.54 -15.56 -1.66
N LYS A 206 -6.79 -15.96 -0.63
CA LYS A 206 -7.30 -16.09 0.75
C LYS A 206 -7.84 -14.76 1.32
N LEU A 207 -7.15 -13.65 1.06
CA LEU A 207 -7.63 -12.32 1.48
C LEU A 207 -8.95 -11.96 0.77
N SER A 208 -9.04 -12.21 -0.53
CA SER A 208 -10.25 -11.92 -1.30
C SER A 208 -11.45 -12.74 -0.81
N ALA A 209 -11.24 -14.03 -0.51
CA ALA A 209 -12.26 -14.90 0.07
C ALA A 209 -12.70 -14.41 1.46
N PHE A 210 -11.75 -14.08 2.34
CA PHE A 210 -12.04 -13.58 3.69
C PHE A 210 -12.91 -12.31 3.67
N LEU A 211 -12.63 -11.38 2.77
CA LEU A 211 -13.39 -10.14 2.64
C LEU A 211 -14.80 -10.36 2.08
N GLN A 212 -14.97 -11.34 1.18
CA GLN A 212 -16.28 -11.71 0.65
C GLN A 212 -17.15 -12.45 1.68
N GLU A 213 -16.55 -13.34 2.47
CA GLU A 213 -17.27 -14.10 3.51
C GLU A 213 -17.67 -13.22 4.70
N ARG A 214 -16.84 -12.23 5.04
CA ARG A 214 -17.05 -11.38 6.23
C ARG A 214 -17.05 -9.88 5.90
N PRO A 215 -18.04 -9.39 5.13
CA PRO A 215 -18.14 -7.98 4.77
C PRO A 215 -18.39 -7.08 5.99
N SER A 216 -18.99 -7.62 7.05
CA SER A 216 -19.29 -6.90 8.30
C SER A 216 -18.21 -7.06 9.40
N ALA A 217 -17.05 -7.67 9.09
CA ALA A 217 -15.94 -7.77 10.03
C ALA A 217 -15.42 -6.39 10.45
N SER A 218 -14.85 -6.30 11.65
CA SER A 218 -14.29 -5.05 12.16
C SER A 218 -13.12 -4.57 11.27
N PRO A 219 -12.90 -3.24 11.15
CA PRO A 219 -11.78 -2.69 10.38
C PRO A 219 -10.43 -3.29 10.78
N ARG A 220 -10.25 -3.61 12.06
CA ARG A 220 -9.03 -4.21 12.61
C ARG A 220 -8.83 -5.67 12.19
N GLU A 221 -9.90 -6.47 12.14
CA GLU A 221 -9.84 -7.84 11.65
C GLU A 221 -9.57 -7.89 10.14
N LYS A 222 -10.26 -7.03 9.38
CA LYS A 222 -9.99 -6.89 7.94
C LYS A 222 -8.54 -6.48 7.70
N ALA A 223 -8.00 -5.54 8.47
CA ALA A 223 -6.59 -5.14 8.38
C ALA A 223 -5.61 -6.27 8.72
N ALA A 224 -5.91 -7.11 9.71
CA ALA A 224 -5.08 -8.25 10.07
C ALA A 224 -5.00 -9.30 8.94
N ALA A 225 -6.06 -9.46 8.14
CA ALA A 225 -6.02 -10.34 6.97
C ALA A 225 -5.03 -9.85 5.88
N TYR A 226 -4.83 -8.53 5.75
CA TYR A 226 -3.83 -7.98 4.83
C TYR A 226 -2.39 -8.28 5.26
N ASP A 227 -2.13 -8.44 6.56
CA ASP A 227 -0.77 -8.65 7.06
C ASP A 227 -0.15 -9.94 6.49
N ASN A 228 -0.95 -10.98 6.23
CA ASN A 228 -0.49 -12.21 5.57
C ASN A 228 0.02 -11.94 4.15
N VAL A 229 -0.71 -11.13 3.37
CA VAL A 229 -0.31 -10.74 2.01
C VAL A 229 0.90 -9.81 2.03
N ILE A 230 0.97 -8.91 3.00
CA ILE A 230 2.13 -8.00 3.19
C ILE A 230 3.38 -8.80 3.54
N LEU A 231 3.27 -9.83 4.39
CA LEU A 231 4.39 -10.72 4.72
C LEU A 231 4.85 -11.51 3.50
N ALA A 232 3.92 -12.15 2.77
CA ALA A 232 4.27 -12.89 1.55
C ALA A 232 4.90 -11.98 0.48
N SER A 233 4.37 -10.77 0.28
CA SER A 233 4.95 -9.81 -0.68
C SER A 233 6.31 -9.25 -0.24
N GLN A 234 6.58 -9.15 1.07
CA GLN A 234 7.90 -8.80 1.61
C GLN A 234 8.94 -9.87 1.26
N GLU A 235 8.59 -11.16 1.34
CA GLU A 235 9.48 -12.26 0.95
C GLU A 235 9.89 -12.16 -0.53
N ILE A 236 8.98 -11.74 -1.41
CA ILE A 236 9.31 -11.51 -2.84
C ILE A 236 10.31 -10.37 -2.99
N VAL A 237 10.12 -9.26 -2.26
CA VAL A 237 11.04 -8.12 -2.30
C VAL A 237 12.43 -8.54 -1.86
N ASP A 238 12.54 -9.32 -0.78
CA ASP A 238 13.82 -9.74 -0.24
C ASP A 238 14.49 -10.82 -1.12
N ALA A 239 13.72 -11.73 -1.71
CA ALA A 239 14.21 -12.65 -2.74
C ALA A 239 14.74 -11.90 -3.98
N THR A 240 14.04 -10.85 -4.42
CA THR A 240 14.46 -10.03 -5.57
C THR A 240 15.72 -9.22 -5.27
N LYS A 241 15.83 -8.65 -4.07
CA LYS A 241 17.06 -7.97 -3.63
C LYS A 241 18.24 -8.93 -3.59
N THR A 242 18.06 -10.12 -3.00
CA THR A 242 19.10 -11.15 -2.93
C THR A 242 19.57 -11.55 -4.33
N ALA A 243 18.66 -11.73 -5.28
CA ALA A 243 19.01 -12.03 -6.67
C ALA A 243 19.81 -10.90 -7.35
N ILE A 244 19.45 -9.64 -7.10
CA ILE A 244 20.19 -8.48 -7.62
C ILE A 244 21.58 -8.40 -7.00
N ASP A 245 21.69 -8.60 -5.68
CA ASP A 245 22.95 -8.55 -4.95
C ASP A 245 23.88 -9.69 -5.40
N ASP A 246 23.34 -10.90 -5.59
CA ASP A 246 24.06 -12.04 -6.16
C ASP A 246 24.65 -11.70 -7.54
N LEU A 247 23.84 -11.21 -8.49
CA LEU A 247 24.33 -10.84 -9.82
C LEU A 247 25.33 -9.67 -9.78
N THR A 248 25.16 -8.74 -8.85
CA THR A 248 26.09 -7.62 -8.66
C THR A 248 27.43 -8.11 -8.12
N ASN A 249 27.41 -9.04 -7.15
CA ASN A 249 28.61 -9.69 -6.61
C ASN A 249 29.32 -10.57 -7.64
N GLU A 250 28.58 -11.13 -8.61
CA GLU A 250 29.14 -11.84 -9.77
C GLU A 250 29.87 -10.91 -10.76
N GLY A 251 29.83 -9.58 -10.56
CA GLY A 251 30.46 -8.60 -11.45
C GLY A 251 29.72 -8.42 -12.78
N VAL A 252 28.45 -8.82 -12.84
CA VAL A 252 27.60 -8.60 -14.02
C VAL A 252 27.35 -7.11 -14.16
N ASP A 253 27.56 -6.58 -15.37
CA ASP A 253 27.35 -5.16 -15.65
C ASP A 253 25.88 -4.77 -15.44
N ARG A 254 25.66 -3.55 -14.92
CA ARG A 254 24.32 -3.01 -14.64
C ARG A 254 23.45 -2.89 -15.90
N GLY A 255 24.09 -2.88 -17.09
CA GLY A 255 23.43 -2.89 -18.38
C GLY A 255 22.93 -4.26 -18.86
N ASP A 256 23.26 -5.38 -18.19
CA ASP A 256 22.83 -6.71 -18.62
C ASP A 256 21.29 -6.85 -18.57
N ARG A 257 20.73 -7.55 -19.57
CA ARG A 257 19.30 -7.86 -19.67
C ARG A 257 18.76 -8.52 -18.41
N ARG A 258 19.56 -9.36 -17.73
CA ARG A 258 19.17 -10.04 -16.48
C ARG A 258 19.01 -9.08 -15.31
N ILE A 259 19.93 -8.12 -15.16
CA ILE A 259 19.82 -7.08 -14.12
C ILE A 259 18.65 -6.14 -14.45
N GLN A 260 18.49 -5.74 -15.71
CA GLN A 260 17.34 -4.91 -16.13
C GLN A 260 16.01 -5.61 -15.84
N ALA A 261 15.90 -6.91 -16.15
CA ALA A 261 14.75 -7.75 -15.81
C ALA A 261 14.45 -7.71 -14.31
N LEU A 262 15.46 -7.96 -13.47
CA LEU A 262 15.30 -7.92 -12.02
C LEU A 262 14.97 -6.53 -11.47
N GLN A 263 15.44 -5.43 -12.09
CA GLN A 263 15.05 -4.07 -11.67
C GLN A 263 13.58 -3.77 -11.99
N VAL A 264 13.06 -4.28 -13.12
CA VAL A 264 11.63 -4.19 -13.43
C VAL A 264 10.81 -5.02 -12.43
N THR A 265 11.23 -6.26 -12.15
CA THR A 265 10.60 -7.11 -11.13
C THR A 265 10.63 -6.43 -9.76
N ARG A 266 11.76 -5.84 -9.36
CA ARG A 266 11.91 -5.09 -8.12
C ARG A 266 10.91 -3.95 -8.03
N THR A 267 10.74 -3.18 -9.10
CA THR A 267 9.80 -2.05 -9.13
C THR A 267 8.36 -2.54 -9.01
N ALA A 268 8.00 -3.57 -9.76
CA ALA A 268 6.67 -4.17 -9.74
C ALA A 268 6.28 -4.73 -8.37
N VAL A 269 7.18 -5.50 -7.77
CA VAL A 269 6.96 -6.14 -6.46
C VAL A 269 6.94 -5.09 -5.34
N ASN A 270 7.83 -4.09 -5.35
CA ASN A 270 7.80 -3.02 -4.36
C ASN A 270 6.52 -2.17 -4.47
N TYR A 271 6.05 -1.89 -5.68
CA TYR A 271 4.77 -1.21 -5.87
C TYR A 271 3.60 -2.05 -5.36
N SER A 272 3.58 -3.35 -5.62
CA SER A 272 2.56 -4.28 -5.10
C SER A 272 2.55 -4.28 -3.57
N LEU A 273 3.72 -4.42 -2.93
CA LEU A 273 3.88 -4.36 -1.47
C LEU A 273 3.34 -3.04 -0.90
N VAL A 274 3.71 -1.90 -1.50
CA VAL A 274 3.19 -0.59 -1.08
C VAL A 274 1.69 -0.53 -1.27
N SER A 275 1.16 -1.05 -2.38
CA SER A 275 -0.27 -1.06 -2.65
C SER A 275 -1.06 -1.83 -1.60
N TRP A 276 -0.53 -2.96 -1.11
CA TRP A 276 -1.12 -3.74 -0.03
C TRP A 276 -1.04 -3.04 1.33
N ARG A 277 0.09 -2.39 1.64
CA ARG A 277 0.23 -1.59 2.87
C ARG A 277 -0.74 -0.42 2.90
N VAL A 278 -0.91 0.26 1.76
CA VAL A 278 -1.90 1.32 1.61
C VAL A 278 -3.31 0.76 1.75
N GLY A 279 -3.62 -0.36 1.11
CA GLY A 279 -4.89 -1.07 1.26
C GLY A 279 -5.26 -1.35 2.72
N ARG A 280 -4.31 -1.88 3.51
CA ARG A 280 -4.50 -2.08 4.96
C ARG A 280 -4.80 -0.77 5.69
N ASN A 281 -4.05 0.30 5.42
CA ASN A 281 -4.25 1.61 6.05
C ASN A 281 -5.60 2.24 5.68
N ARG A 282 -6.07 2.03 4.44
CA ARG A 282 -7.40 2.45 3.97
C ARG A 282 -8.51 1.73 4.73
N VAL A 283 -8.41 0.41 4.85
CA VAL A 283 -9.35 -0.40 5.64
C VAL A 283 -9.39 0.04 7.11
N LEU A 284 -8.22 0.34 7.71
CA LEU A 284 -8.15 0.88 9.07
C LEU A 284 -8.77 2.27 9.21
N SER A 285 -8.73 3.09 8.16
CA SER A 285 -9.31 4.44 8.16
C SER A 285 -10.84 4.40 8.17
N GLY A 286 -11.45 3.30 7.72
CA GLY A 286 -12.90 3.09 7.67
C GLY A 286 -13.48 3.30 6.28
N GLU A 287 -14.81 3.35 6.19
CA GLU A 287 -15.50 3.55 4.92
C GLU A 287 -15.17 4.90 4.28
N HIS A 288 -15.12 4.94 2.94
CA HIS A 288 -14.69 6.11 2.16
C HIS A 288 -13.36 6.71 2.67
N ASP A 289 -12.40 5.83 2.97
CA ASP A 289 -11.09 6.17 3.50
C ASP A 289 -11.12 7.05 4.76
N GLY A 290 -12.18 6.92 5.57
CA GLY A 290 -12.30 7.61 6.85
C GLY A 290 -12.78 9.06 6.76
N LEU A 291 -13.37 9.47 5.63
CA LEU A 291 -13.90 10.83 5.45
C LEU A 291 -15.04 11.15 6.43
N LEU A 292 -15.89 10.16 6.72
CA LEU A 292 -16.96 10.27 7.73
C LEU A 292 -16.44 9.88 9.12
N LEU A 293 -17.05 10.45 10.16
CA LEU A 293 -16.83 9.98 11.54
C LEU A 293 -17.72 8.79 11.84
N ASP A 294 -17.22 7.87 12.67
CA ASP A 294 -17.95 6.70 13.13
C ASP A 294 -19.21 7.17 13.90
N GLY A 295 -20.39 7.06 13.26
CA GLY A 295 -21.67 7.54 13.80
C GLY A 295 -22.42 8.55 12.93
N GLU A 296 -21.80 9.16 11.92
CA GLU A 296 -22.52 9.97 10.92
C GLU A 296 -23.35 9.10 9.95
N GLN A 297 -23.05 7.81 9.86
CA GLN A 297 -23.75 6.84 9.00
C GLN A 297 -25.03 6.25 9.60
N THR A 298 -25.17 6.19 10.93
CA THR A 298 -26.31 5.55 11.61
C THR A 298 -27.51 6.48 11.83
N LYS A 299 -27.84 7.33 10.86
CA LYS A 299 -29.02 8.22 10.94
C LYS A 299 -30.29 7.67 10.29
N THR A 300 -30.24 6.48 9.69
CA THR A 300 -31.41 5.82 9.08
C THR A 300 -32.15 4.85 10.01
N ASP A 301 -31.60 4.50 11.17
CA ASP A 301 -32.25 3.60 12.14
C ASP A 301 -32.75 4.36 13.37
N GLU A 302 -34.02 4.79 13.34
CA GLU A 302 -34.66 5.62 14.38
C GLU A 302 -34.81 4.95 15.78
N ARG A 303 -34.23 3.76 16.02
CA ARG A 303 -34.45 2.97 17.24
C ARG A 303 -33.29 2.88 18.23
N ARG A 304 -32.18 3.60 18.04
CA ARG A 304 -31.09 3.67 19.04
C ARG A 304 -30.86 5.09 19.57
N LYS A 305 -31.88 5.68 20.19
CA LYS A 305 -31.75 6.89 21.02
C LYS A 305 -31.19 6.55 22.41
N THR A 306 -29.92 6.13 22.45
CA THR A 306 -29.01 6.36 23.58
C THR A 306 -27.61 6.58 23.02
N VAL A 307 -27.48 7.56 22.12
CA VAL A 307 -26.16 8.01 21.63
C VAL A 307 -25.44 8.65 22.81
N ARG A 308 -24.57 7.89 23.46
CA ARG A 308 -23.47 8.44 24.26
C ARG A 308 -22.74 9.42 23.34
N GLN A 309 -22.88 10.72 23.57
CA GLN A 309 -22.02 11.71 22.93
C GLN A 309 -20.58 11.26 23.18
N GLU A 310 -19.87 10.86 22.14
CA GLU A 310 -18.45 10.58 22.28
C GLU A 310 -17.79 11.86 22.78
N SER A 311 -17.08 11.76 23.90
CA SER A 311 -16.33 12.88 24.46
C SER A 311 -15.43 13.44 23.35
N GLY A 312 -15.47 14.75 23.08
CA GLY A 312 -14.72 15.36 21.96
C GLY A 312 -13.24 14.96 21.90
N GLY A 313 -12.62 14.63 23.03
CA GLY A 313 -11.27 14.07 23.09
C GLY A 313 -11.08 12.73 22.35
N LYS A 314 -12.07 11.83 22.35
CA LYS A 314 -12.04 10.57 21.59
C LYS A 314 -12.12 10.80 20.09
N ILE A 315 -12.96 11.74 19.66
CA ILE A 315 -13.07 12.10 18.24
C ILE A 315 -11.75 12.72 17.76
N LEU A 316 -11.13 13.57 18.59
CA LEU A 316 -9.81 14.16 18.29
C LEU A 316 -8.71 13.09 18.23
N SER A 317 -8.73 12.06 19.09
CA SER A 317 -7.77 10.97 19.01
C SER A 317 -7.97 10.12 17.75
N GLN A 318 -9.22 9.79 17.39
CA GLN A 318 -9.54 9.08 16.14
C GLN A 318 -9.08 9.86 14.91
N LEU A 319 -9.33 11.18 14.85
CA LEU A 319 -8.87 12.03 13.76
C LEU A 319 -7.34 12.07 13.68
N ARG A 320 -6.65 12.10 14.83
CA ARG A 320 -5.18 12.03 14.87
C ARG A 320 -4.65 10.69 14.35
N GLU A 321 -5.29 9.58 14.70
CA GLU A 321 -4.96 8.25 14.19
C GLU A 321 -5.14 8.18 12.67
N LYS A 322 -6.25 8.71 12.13
CA LYS A 322 -6.49 8.83 10.68
C LYS A 322 -5.39 9.65 9.99
N VAL A 323 -5.02 10.80 10.55
CA VAL A 323 -3.91 11.62 10.01
C VAL A 323 -2.59 10.84 9.96
N ALA A 324 -2.28 10.07 10.99
CA ALA A 324 -1.08 9.23 11.02
C ALA A 324 -1.11 8.13 9.93
N LEU A 325 -2.28 7.54 9.67
CA LEU A 325 -2.46 6.58 8.57
C LEU A 325 -2.23 7.25 7.21
N TYR A 326 -2.78 8.44 6.97
CA TYR A 326 -2.55 9.18 5.72
C TYR A 326 -1.09 9.58 5.53
N ASP A 327 -0.41 10.01 6.60
CA ASP A 327 1.03 10.33 6.53
C ASP A 327 1.87 9.10 6.18
N SER A 328 1.52 7.93 6.73
CA SER A 328 2.15 6.66 6.34
C SER A 328 1.91 6.30 4.87
N VAL A 329 0.72 6.56 4.34
CA VAL A 329 0.42 6.37 2.90
C VAL A 329 1.22 7.33 2.03
N LEU A 330 1.31 8.61 2.41
CA LEU A 330 2.08 9.62 1.68
C LEU A 330 3.57 9.28 1.65
N GLN A 331 4.15 8.85 2.77
CA GLN A 331 5.54 8.39 2.82
C GLN A 331 5.77 7.16 1.91
N SER A 332 4.80 6.24 1.87
CA SER A 332 4.88 5.06 1.01
C SER A 332 4.80 5.44 -0.48
N LEU A 333 4.00 6.44 -0.83
CA LEU A 333 3.93 7.00 -2.19
C LEU A 333 5.23 7.72 -2.59
N ASP A 334 5.83 8.48 -1.68
CA ASP A 334 7.12 9.12 -1.91
C ASP A 334 8.21 8.05 -2.17
N PHE A 335 8.21 6.93 -1.44
CA PHE A 335 9.09 5.78 -1.71
C PHE A 335 8.88 5.16 -3.11
N VAL A 336 7.63 5.08 -3.59
CA VAL A 336 7.35 4.56 -4.94
C VAL A 336 7.92 5.49 -6.02
N GLN A 337 7.90 6.80 -5.82
CA GLN A 337 8.49 7.76 -6.77
C GLN A 337 10.00 7.60 -6.90
N GLU A 338 10.67 7.13 -5.85
CA GLU A 338 12.12 6.87 -5.83
C GLU A 338 12.51 5.52 -6.48
N LEU A 339 11.54 4.68 -6.87
CA LEU A 339 11.85 3.38 -7.47
C LEU A 339 12.48 3.52 -8.87
N PRO A 340 13.41 2.60 -9.24
CA PRO A 340 14.08 2.65 -10.54
C PRO A 340 13.09 2.61 -11.72
N GLY A 341 13.25 3.55 -12.66
CA GLY A 341 12.43 3.58 -13.88
C GLY A 341 11.05 4.23 -13.74
N VAL A 342 10.62 4.61 -12.52
CA VAL A 342 9.34 5.31 -12.30
C VAL A 342 9.39 6.74 -12.84
N ALA A 343 10.46 7.48 -12.57
CA ALA A 343 10.64 8.84 -13.08
C ALA A 343 10.67 8.95 -14.61
N GLY A 344 10.89 7.84 -15.32
CA GLY A 344 10.87 7.79 -16.79
C GLY A 344 9.48 7.59 -17.41
N ASP A 345 8.47 7.25 -16.61
CA ASP A 345 7.09 7.05 -17.06
C ASP A 345 6.22 8.23 -16.59
N THR A 346 6.04 9.22 -17.48
CA THR A 346 5.31 10.46 -17.15
C THR A 346 3.86 10.21 -16.79
N ASP A 347 3.20 9.26 -17.47
CA ASP A 347 1.81 8.92 -17.17
C ASP A 347 1.68 8.28 -15.80
N PHE A 348 2.64 7.43 -15.42
CA PHE A 348 2.65 6.85 -14.08
C PHE A 348 2.96 7.89 -12.99
N VAL A 349 3.85 8.83 -13.25
CA VAL A 349 4.14 9.94 -12.31
C VAL A 349 2.89 10.79 -12.10
N ASP A 350 2.16 11.13 -13.17
CA ASP A 350 0.89 11.86 -13.08
C ASP A 350 -0.17 11.08 -12.27
N GLU A 351 -0.29 9.77 -12.49
CA GLU A 351 -1.18 8.89 -11.72
C GLU A 351 -0.81 8.85 -10.23
N LEU A 352 0.48 8.73 -9.91
CA LEU A 352 0.97 8.76 -8.53
C LEU A 352 0.73 10.11 -7.87
N GLU A 353 0.91 11.21 -8.60
CA GLU A 353 0.63 12.56 -8.10
C GLU A 353 -0.86 12.76 -7.82
N ALA A 354 -1.76 12.25 -8.68
CA ALA A 354 -3.20 12.26 -8.43
C ALA A 354 -3.56 11.50 -7.14
N LYS A 355 -3.05 10.27 -6.98
CA LYS A 355 -3.24 9.46 -5.77
C LYS A 355 -2.66 10.16 -4.52
N ARG A 356 -1.52 10.81 -4.66
CA ARG A 356 -0.89 11.58 -3.57
C ARG A 356 -1.71 12.80 -3.17
N ASN A 357 -2.26 13.52 -4.15
CA ASN A 357 -3.16 14.64 -3.90
C ASN A 357 -4.46 14.20 -3.22
N TYR A 358 -4.97 13.01 -3.53
CA TYR A 358 -6.13 12.43 -2.85
C TYR A 358 -5.89 12.23 -1.34
N PHE A 359 -4.81 11.53 -0.96
CA PHE A 359 -4.48 11.33 0.46
C PHE A 359 -4.07 12.64 1.17
N ARG A 360 -3.48 13.60 0.45
CA ARG A 360 -3.24 14.96 0.98
C ARG A 360 -4.53 15.71 1.27
N ALA A 361 -5.53 15.59 0.40
CA ALA A 361 -6.84 16.18 0.61
C ALA A 361 -7.53 15.57 1.84
N LEU A 362 -7.53 14.23 1.97
CA LEU A 362 -8.03 13.53 3.17
C LEU A 362 -7.33 13.98 4.46
N ARG A 363 -6.00 14.12 4.42
CA ARG A 363 -5.23 14.66 5.55
C ARG A 363 -5.66 16.09 5.91
N CYS A 364 -5.74 16.99 4.92
CA CYS A 364 -6.19 18.37 5.14
C CYS A 364 -7.61 18.39 5.73
N PHE A 365 -8.50 17.54 5.21
CA PHE A 365 -9.87 17.42 5.68
C PHE A 365 -9.94 16.94 7.14
N ALA A 366 -9.21 15.88 7.52
CA ALA A 366 -9.18 15.36 8.88
C ALA A 366 -8.63 16.39 9.90
N ILE A 367 -7.58 17.14 9.52
CA ILE A 367 -7.06 18.24 10.35
C ILE A 367 -8.08 19.40 10.40
N GLY A 368 -8.78 19.69 9.30
CA GLY A 368 -9.87 20.68 9.28
C GLY A 368 -10.99 20.30 10.25
N ARG A 369 -11.36 19.01 10.30
CA ARG A 369 -12.32 18.48 11.28
C ARG A 369 -11.84 18.64 12.72
N SER A 370 -10.55 18.46 13.01
CA SER A 370 -10.05 18.65 14.38
C SER A 370 -10.15 20.12 14.83
N HIS A 371 -9.82 21.08 13.95
CA HIS A 371 -10.01 22.51 14.22
C HIS A 371 -11.48 22.89 14.36
N SER A 372 -12.37 22.22 13.61
CA SER A 372 -13.82 22.33 13.75
C SER A 372 -14.31 21.99 15.16
N PHE A 373 -13.72 20.98 15.82
CA PHE A 373 -14.08 20.63 17.20
C PHE A 373 -13.43 21.53 18.25
N GLN A 374 -12.41 22.29 17.88
CA GLN A 374 -11.74 23.29 18.73
C GLN A 374 -12.28 24.71 18.51
N GLU A 375 -13.40 24.86 17.80
CA GLU A 375 -14.05 26.15 17.49
C GLU A 375 -13.17 27.15 16.72
N ASN A 376 -12.08 26.70 16.09
CA ASN A 376 -11.23 27.55 15.28
C ASN A 376 -11.73 27.59 13.83
N THR A 377 -12.76 28.40 13.60
CA THR A 377 -13.49 28.49 12.32
C THR A 377 -12.61 28.95 11.15
N LYS A 378 -11.66 29.88 11.40
CA LYS A 378 -10.73 30.42 10.39
C LYS A 378 -9.75 29.35 9.89
N ASN A 379 -9.12 28.60 10.78
CA ASN A 379 -8.18 27.54 10.40
C ASN A 379 -8.91 26.35 9.77
N ALA A 380 -10.09 25.99 10.28
CA ALA A 380 -10.92 24.96 9.69
C ALA A 380 -11.29 25.30 8.23
N LEU A 381 -11.73 26.54 7.96
CA LEU A 381 -12.03 27.00 6.61
C LEU A 381 -10.84 26.87 5.66
N ALA A 382 -9.65 27.32 6.08
CA ALA A 382 -8.44 27.25 5.24
C ALA A 382 -8.06 25.81 4.86
N LEU A 383 -8.25 24.86 5.79
CA LEU A 383 -7.98 23.44 5.53
C LEU A 383 -9.04 22.79 4.64
N PHE A 384 -10.32 23.13 4.82
CA PHE A 384 -11.38 22.65 3.93
C PHE A 384 -11.28 23.23 2.52
N SER A 385 -10.92 24.51 2.37
CA SER A 385 -10.67 25.09 1.05
C SER A 385 -9.49 24.41 0.37
N ARG A 386 -8.41 24.10 1.11
CA ARG A 386 -7.28 23.36 0.56
C ARG A 386 -7.65 21.93 0.12
N SER A 387 -8.48 21.23 0.90
CA SER A 387 -9.02 19.92 0.52
C SER A 387 -9.85 19.99 -0.76
N SER A 388 -10.70 21.01 -0.88
CA SER A 388 -11.55 21.28 -2.05
C SER A 388 -10.72 21.61 -3.31
N GLU A 389 -9.68 22.44 -3.20
CA GLU A 389 -8.74 22.73 -4.28
C GLU A 389 -8.03 21.47 -4.80
N LEU A 390 -7.56 20.62 -3.87
CA LEU A 390 -6.91 19.37 -4.24
C LEU A 390 -7.91 18.40 -4.90
N ALA A 391 -9.11 18.25 -4.34
CA ALA A 391 -10.15 17.40 -4.91
C ALA A 391 -10.56 17.84 -6.33
N THR A 392 -10.74 19.15 -6.55
CA THR A 392 -11.07 19.70 -7.88
C THR A 392 -9.91 19.56 -8.88
N THR A 393 -8.66 19.64 -8.42
CA THR A 393 -7.49 19.40 -9.27
C THR A 393 -7.45 17.94 -9.75
N ILE A 394 -7.76 17.00 -8.85
CA ILE A 394 -7.81 15.57 -9.18
C ILE A 394 -8.94 15.28 -10.18
N GLN A 395 -10.14 15.82 -9.95
CA GLN A 395 -11.28 15.67 -10.88
C GLN A 395 -10.96 16.20 -12.29
N LYS A 396 -10.26 17.33 -12.40
CA LYS A 396 -9.84 17.90 -13.68
C LYS A 396 -8.77 17.07 -14.40
N SER A 397 -7.92 16.38 -13.64
CA SER A 397 -6.85 15.57 -14.22
C SER A 397 -7.41 14.41 -15.05
N GLY A 398 -8.60 13.88 -14.71
CA GLY A 398 -9.40 13.00 -15.58
C GLY A 398 -8.76 11.69 -16.05
N LYS A 399 -7.49 11.42 -15.70
CA LYS A 399 -6.78 10.19 -16.02
C LYS A 399 -7.31 9.09 -15.10
N GLY A 400 -8.01 8.15 -15.71
CA GLY A 400 -8.82 7.13 -15.07
C GLY A 400 -8.09 6.39 -13.97
N ILE A 401 -8.54 6.57 -12.74
CA ILE A 401 -8.18 5.68 -11.66
C ILE A 401 -9.06 4.45 -11.82
N THR A 402 -8.46 3.36 -12.28
CA THR A 402 -9.15 2.10 -12.50
C THR A 402 -9.59 1.55 -11.15
N ALA A 403 -10.90 1.59 -10.89
CA ALA A 403 -11.48 0.83 -9.79
C ALA A 403 -11.32 -0.66 -10.12
N ASN A 404 -10.31 -1.29 -9.53
CA ASN A 404 -10.17 -2.73 -9.62
C ASN A 404 -11.23 -3.38 -8.71
N SER A 405 -12.03 -4.29 -9.28
CA SER A 405 -12.98 -5.12 -8.53
C SER A 405 -12.18 -6.09 -7.65
N GLY A 406 -11.86 -5.67 -6.45
CA GLY A 406 -10.99 -6.41 -5.54
C GLY A 406 -10.83 -5.72 -4.19
N PRO A 407 -10.03 -6.30 -3.28
CA PRO A 407 -9.67 -5.66 -2.02
C PRO A 407 -9.13 -4.23 -2.25
N PRO A 408 -9.49 -3.26 -1.40
CA PRO A 408 -8.89 -1.93 -1.44
C PRO A 408 -7.37 -1.98 -1.51
N ARG A 409 -6.80 -1.36 -2.55
CA ARG A 409 -5.35 -1.21 -2.76
C ARG A 409 -5.02 0.29 -2.83
N LEU A 410 -3.96 0.63 -3.57
CA LEU A 410 -3.59 2.01 -3.85
C LEU A 410 -4.50 2.70 -4.90
N ASP A 411 -5.37 1.96 -5.56
CA ASP A 411 -6.32 2.51 -6.54
C ASP A 411 -7.52 3.15 -5.84
N VAL A 412 -7.88 4.36 -6.24
CA VAL A 412 -8.97 5.17 -5.68
C VAL A 412 -10.11 5.25 -6.69
N SER A 413 -11.34 4.92 -6.35
CA SER A 413 -12.43 4.95 -7.33
C SER A 413 -12.82 6.40 -7.68
N ALA A 414 -13.43 6.59 -8.87
CA ALA A 414 -14.00 7.89 -9.24
C ALA A 414 -15.09 8.34 -8.24
N GLU A 415 -15.88 7.40 -7.74
CA GLU A 415 -16.92 7.65 -6.73
C GLU A 415 -16.33 8.17 -5.41
N GLU A 416 -15.20 7.61 -4.96
CA GLU A 416 -14.49 8.06 -3.75
C GLU A 416 -13.95 9.49 -3.91
N MET A 417 -13.47 9.84 -5.10
CA MET A 417 -13.01 11.19 -5.41
C MET A 417 -14.15 12.20 -5.45
N ASP A 418 -15.27 11.85 -6.08
CA ASP A 418 -16.45 12.71 -6.16
C ASP A 418 -17.09 12.89 -4.79
N PHE A 419 -17.09 11.84 -3.96
CA PHE A 419 -17.53 11.92 -2.57
C PHE A 419 -16.63 12.83 -1.74
N LEU A 420 -15.31 12.75 -1.90
CA LEU A 420 -14.37 13.66 -1.25
C LEU A 420 -14.58 15.11 -1.70
N ALA A 421 -14.76 15.35 -3.00
CA ALA A 421 -14.97 16.68 -3.56
C ALA A 421 -16.27 17.31 -3.04
N THR A 422 -17.38 16.58 -3.13
CA THR A 422 -18.71 17.03 -2.68
C THR A 422 -18.70 17.33 -1.18
N THR A 423 -18.11 16.43 -0.39
CA THR A 423 -18.02 16.59 1.06
C THR A 423 -17.13 17.79 1.43
N SER A 424 -15.94 17.91 0.81
CA SER A 424 -15.03 19.03 1.05
C SER A 424 -15.66 20.37 0.71
N GLN A 425 -16.36 20.47 -0.44
CA GLN A 425 -17.08 21.68 -0.84
C GLN A 425 -18.23 22.02 0.12
N GLY A 426 -18.97 21.02 0.60
CA GLY A 426 -20.04 21.22 1.59
C GLY A 426 -19.50 21.80 2.91
N PHE A 427 -18.38 21.26 3.40
CA PHE A 427 -17.71 21.81 4.59
C PHE A 427 -17.11 23.19 4.34
N GLU A 428 -16.48 23.41 3.18
CA GLU A 428 -15.98 24.74 2.80
C GLU A 428 -17.09 25.79 2.82
N ALA A 429 -18.25 25.50 2.22
CA ALA A 429 -19.40 26.41 2.20
C ALA A 429 -19.93 26.68 3.62
N LYS A 430 -20.07 25.63 4.44
CA LYS A 430 -20.49 25.75 5.85
C LYS A 430 -19.54 26.66 6.65
N TYR A 431 -18.24 26.43 6.57
CA TYR A 431 -17.25 27.19 7.33
C TYR A 431 -17.03 28.59 6.76
N ARG A 432 -17.23 28.81 5.46
CA ARG A 432 -17.27 30.15 4.86
C ARG A 432 -18.44 30.95 5.44
N GLY A 433 -19.60 30.30 5.61
CA GLY A 433 -20.77 30.89 6.29
C GLY A 433 -20.49 31.24 7.75
N LEU A 434 -19.94 30.30 8.53
CA LEU A 434 -19.59 30.52 9.95
C LEU A 434 -18.58 31.67 10.12
N VAL A 435 -17.49 31.67 9.37
CA VAL A 435 -16.49 32.76 9.43
C VAL A 435 -17.10 34.10 9.02
N SER A 436 -18.05 34.11 8.08
CA SER A 436 -18.75 35.34 7.70
C SER A 436 -19.68 35.83 8.81
N LEU A 437 -20.36 34.92 9.51
CA LEU A 437 -21.19 35.24 10.68
C LEU A 437 -20.33 35.76 11.85
N ASP A 438 -19.18 35.15 12.11
CA ASP A 438 -18.21 35.60 13.12
C ASP A 438 -17.71 37.02 12.82
N LYS A 439 -17.39 37.32 11.55
CA LYS A 439 -17.01 38.68 11.14
C LYS A 439 -18.16 39.69 11.31
N LEU A 440 -19.38 39.28 10.99
CA LEU A 440 -20.56 40.14 11.13
C LEU A 440 -20.89 40.38 12.61
N SER A 441 -20.69 39.42 13.50
CA SER A 441 -20.86 39.60 14.94
C SER A 441 -19.77 40.48 15.54
N GLU A 442 -18.50 40.29 15.15
CA GLU A 442 -17.39 41.18 15.50
C GLU A 442 -17.72 42.64 15.11
N THR A 443 -18.21 42.86 13.88
CA THR A 443 -18.60 44.20 13.38
C THR A 443 -19.79 44.83 14.14
N LYS A 444 -20.67 44.00 14.72
CA LYS A 444 -21.78 44.48 15.56
C LYS A 444 -21.34 44.84 16.98
N GLN A 445 -20.28 44.20 17.48
CA GLN A 445 -19.72 44.45 18.81
C GLN A 445 -18.68 45.59 18.83
N ASP A 446 -18.45 46.27 17.69
CA ASP A 446 -17.50 47.36 17.60
C ASP A 446 -17.84 48.49 18.60
N PRO A 447 -16.94 48.78 19.57
CA PRO A 447 -17.22 49.73 20.64
C PRO A 447 -17.43 51.15 20.09
N ALA A 448 -16.84 51.48 18.94
CA ALA A 448 -17.06 52.76 18.26
C ALA A 448 -18.51 52.93 17.78
N ARG A 449 -19.17 51.85 17.31
CA ARG A 449 -20.60 51.87 16.99
C ARG A 449 -21.45 51.92 18.25
N LEU A 450 -21.05 51.20 19.30
CA LEU A 450 -21.70 51.24 20.62
C LEU A 450 -21.64 52.62 21.31
N GLN A 451 -20.74 53.50 20.89
CA GLN A 451 -20.62 54.88 21.39
C GLN A 451 -21.48 55.92 20.64
N LEU A 452 -22.09 55.57 19.51
CA LEU A 452 -23.07 56.47 18.87
C LEU A 452 -24.35 56.54 19.70
N PRO A 453 -25.00 57.73 19.79
CA PRO A 453 -26.25 57.87 20.52
C PRO A 453 -27.33 56.92 19.98
N LEU A 454 -28.20 56.40 20.85
CA LEU A 454 -29.24 55.43 20.47
C LEU A 454 -30.12 55.92 19.31
N ILE A 455 -30.41 57.22 19.25
CA ILE A 455 -31.21 57.83 18.16
C ILE A 455 -30.60 57.66 16.76
N GLU A 456 -29.29 57.44 16.65
CA GLU A 456 -28.59 57.23 15.37
C GLU A 456 -28.48 55.75 14.99
N ARG A 457 -28.94 54.84 15.86
CA ARG A 457 -28.83 53.37 15.71
C ARG A 457 -30.16 52.67 15.97
N MET A 458 -31.28 53.32 15.66
CA MET A 458 -32.62 52.77 15.88
C MET A 458 -32.93 51.54 15.01
N ASP A 459 -32.18 51.35 13.93
CA ASP A 459 -32.22 50.21 13.03
C ASP A 459 -31.43 48.99 13.55
N GLU A 460 -30.63 49.15 14.61
CA GLU A 460 -29.81 48.09 15.20
C GLU A 460 -30.46 47.51 16.48
N TYR A 461 -30.63 46.18 16.52
CA TYR A 461 -31.16 45.47 17.69
C TYR A 461 -30.03 45.15 18.69
N ALA A 462 -29.99 45.84 19.84
CA ALA A 462 -29.00 45.63 20.90
C ALA A 462 -29.57 44.75 22.04
N VAL A 463 -29.05 43.54 22.21
CA VAL A 463 -29.54 42.55 23.19
C VAL A 463 -28.93 42.71 24.58
N GLU A 464 -27.73 43.28 24.68
CA GLU A 464 -26.98 43.36 25.94
C GLU A 464 -26.49 44.79 26.20
N SER A 465 -26.96 45.37 27.31
CA SER A 465 -26.63 46.69 27.86
C SER A 465 -27.04 47.93 27.03
N LEU A 466 -28.31 48.33 27.14
CA LEU A 466 -28.73 49.68 26.77
C LEU A 466 -28.00 50.71 27.65
N ASN A 467 -27.14 51.52 27.03
CA ASN A 467 -26.49 52.63 27.71
C ASN A 467 -27.47 53.81 27.83
N LEU A 468 -28.21 53.86 28.94
CA LEU A 468 -29.20 54.92 29.24
C LEU A 468 -28.59 56.33 29.36
N THR A 469 -27.27 56.46 29.45
CA THR A 469 -26.59 57.78 29.53
C THR A 469 -26.34 58.42 28.17
N ASN A 470 -26.42 57.66 27.07
CA ASN A 470 -26.11 58.11 25.71
C ASN A 470 -27.28 57.85 24.73
N LEU A 471 -28.48 58.29 25.09
CA LEU A 471 -29.68 58.08 24.28
C LEU A 471 -29.77 59.05 23.10
N VAL A 472 -29.45 60.33 23.35
CA VAL A 472 -29.54 61.44 22.41
C VAL A 472 -28.35 62.37 22.68
N PRO A 473 -27.72 62.98 21.65
CA PRO A 473 -26.69 63.98 21.88
C PRO A 473 -27.30 65.22 22.56
N PHE A 474 -26.93 65.46 23.83
CA PHE A 474 -27.35 66.64 24.59
C PHE A 474 -26.13 67.44 25.08
N PRO A 475 -26.08 68.77 24.86
CA PRO A 475 -27.07 69.61 24.17
C PRO A 475 -27.14 69.31 22.65
N PRO A 476 -28.29 69.55 22.00
CA PRO A 476 -28.48 69.23 20.60
C PRO A 476 -27.49 70.01 19.73
N LYS A 477 -26.72 69.30 18.90
CA LYS A 477 -25.82 69.93 17.92
C LYS A 477 -26.63 70.41 16.72
N MET A 478 -26.46 71.67 16.32
CA MET A 478 -27.09 72.18 15.10
C MET A 478 -26.61 71.38 13.88
N ARG A 479 -27.56 70.84 13.11
CA ARG A 479 -27.32 70.14 11.85
C ARG A 479 -28.05 70.87 10.75
N ALA A 480 -27.45 70.94 9.56
CA ALA A 480 -28.14 71.43 8.38
C ALA A 480 -29.26 70.44 8.02
N ILE A 481 -30.51 70.88 8.18
CA ILE A 481 -31.66 70.10 7.74
C ILE A 481 -31.86 70.45 6.27
N PRO A 482 -31.78 69.48 5.34
CA PRO A 482 -32.09 69.75 3.95
C PRO A 482 -33.53 70.28 3.88
N VAL A 483 -33.73 71.40 3.19
CA VAL A 483 -35.07 71.96 2.96
C VAL A 483 -35.92 70.84 2.38
N LYS A 484 -37.10 70.60 2.98
CA LYS A 484 -38.02 69.55 2.58
C LYS A 484 -38.10 69.53 1.04
N PRO A 485 -37.63 68.45 0.38
CA PRO A 485 -37.60 68.44 -1.07
C PRO A 485 -39.02 68.63 -1.58
N LEU A 486 -39.17 69.39 -2.66
CA LEU A 486 -40.46 69.67 -3.26
C LEU A 486 -41.04 68.35 -3.80
N PHE A 487 -41.87 67.70 -3.00
CA PHE A 487 -42.53 66.46 -3.37
C PHE A 487 -43.89 66.83 -3.97
N LEU A 488 -43.98 66.75 -5.30
CA LEU A 488 -45.25 66.93 -6.01
C LEU A 488 -45.92 65.57 -6.07
N ASP A 489 -47.14 65.48 -5.53
CA ASP A 489 -47.97 64.29 -5.72
C ASP A 489 -48.45 64.24 -7.17
N VAL A 490 -47.62 63.66 -8.03
CA VAL A 490 -47.95 63.42 -9.43
C VAL A 490 -49.04 62.37 -9.61
N ALA A 491 -49.28 61.51 -8.61
CA ALA A 491 -50.32 60.48 -8.69
C ALA A 491 -51.72 61.10 -8.68
N TRP A 492 -51.90 62.26 -8.02
CA TRP A 492 -53.14 63.03 -8.06
C TRP A 492 -53.59 63.36 -9.49
N ASN A 493 -52.65 63.65 -10.40
CA ASN A 493 -52.97 63.96 -11.80
C ASN A 493 -53.55 62.76 -12.58
N TYR A 494 -53.36 61.54 -12.07
CA TYR A 494 -53.85 60.31 -12.67
C TYR A 494 -55.12 59.78 -11.99
N ILE A 495 -55.58 60.42 -10.92
CA ILE A 495 -56.89 60.11 -10.33
C ILE A 495 -57.97 60.73 -11.22
N GLN A 496 -58.47 59.93 -12.15
CA GLN A 496 -59.62 60.27 -12.98
C GLN A 496 -60.82 59.45 -12.51
N TYR A 497 -61.99 60.08 -12.46
CA TYR A 497 -63.23 59.32 -12.30
C TYR A 497 -63.32 58.29 -13.44
N PRO A 498 -63.76 57.05 -13.17
CA PRO A 498 -64.01 56.09 -14.23
C PRO A 498 -65.02 56.72 -15.20
N ARG A 499 -64.55 57.13 -16.38
CA ARG A 499 -65.48 57.54 -17.44
C ARG A 499 -66.20 56.28 -17.87
N GLU A 500 -67.52 56.26 -17.72
CA GLU A 500 -68.34 55.32 -18.46
C GLU A 500 -67.96 55.50 -19.93
N ARG A 501 -67.45 54.44 -20.56
CA ARG A 501 -67.12 54.45 -21.98
C ARG A 501 -68.41 54.64 -22.76
N THR A 502 -68.73 55.88 -23.08
CA THR A 502 -69.47 56.18 -24.30
C THR A 502 -68.42 56.33 -25.38
N GLU A 503 -68.40 55.36 -26.29
CA GLU A 503 -67.61 55.42 -27.52
C GLU A 503 -68.01 56.68 -28.27
N GLU A 504 -67.16 57.69 -28.31
CA GLU A 504 -67.13 58.65 -29.42
C GLU A 504 -65.85 59.50 -29.42
N GLN A 505 -65.18 59.42 -30.57
CA GLN A 505 -64.22 60.35 -31.16
C GLN A 505 -62.75 60.30 -30.71
N GLU A 506 -61.97 59.59 -31.52
CA GLU A 506 -60.56 59.86 -31.78
C GLU A 506 -60.40 61.30 -32.32
N GLU A 507 -59.81 62.19 -31.51
CA GLU A 507 -59.14 63.39 -32.01
C GLU A 507 -57.64 63.29 -31.75
N ALA A 508 -56.87 63.61 -32.78
CA ALA A 508 -55.43 63.40 -32.94
C ALA A 508 -54.56 64.09 -31.87
N PRO A 509 -53.33 63.58 -31.61
CA PRO A 509 -52.41 64.25 -30.72
C PRO A 509 -51.80 65.45 -31.44
N ASN A 510 -52.18 66.65 -30.99
CA ASN A 510 -51.51 67.89 -31.36
C ASN A 510 -50.13 67.94 -30.67
N THR A 511 -49.08 67.73 -31.45
CA THR A 511 -47.73 68.15 -31.09
C THR A 511 -47.69 69.66 -30.99
N GLU A 512 -47.24 70.18 -29.84
CA GLU A 512 -46.19 71.22 -29.70
C GLU A 512 -46.38 72.04 -28.42
N GLY A 513 -45.28 72.18 -27.67
CA GLY A 513 -45.24 73.00 -26.46
C GLY A 513 -43.95 72.91 -25.65
N ARG A 514 -42.82 72.48 -26.24
CA ARG A 514 -41.50 72.74 -25.68
C ARG A 514 -41.22 74.24 -25.82
N ARG A 515 -41.28 75.00 -24.72
CA ARG A 515 -40.52 76.27 -24.54
C ARG A 515 -40.59 76.71 -23.09
N GLY A 516 -39.43 76.82 -22.42
CA GLY A 516 -39.34 77.49 -21.12
C GLY A 516 -38.09 77.15 -20.33
N TRP A 517 -36.96 77.67 -20.83
CA TRP A 517 -35.64 77.69 -20.23
C TRP A 517 -35.57 78.72 -19.09
N PHE A 518 -35.26 78.29 -17.85
CA PHE A 518 -34.57 79.04 -16.78
C PHE A 518 -33.98 77.98 -15.83
N GLY A 519 -32.69 77.86 -15.52
CA GLY A 519 -31.59 78.81 -15.62
C GLY A 519 -31.44 79.60 -14.33
N PHE A 520 -30.89 79.01 -13.26
CA PHE A 520 -30.25 79.76 -12.18
C PHE A 520 -28.88 79.17 -11.81
N ARG A 521 -27.92 80.11 -11.78
CA ARG A 521 -26.48 79.99 -11.52
C ARG A 521 -26.17 79.71 -10.04
N ARG A 522 -24.97 79.17 -9.85
CA ARG A 522 -23.99 79.33 -8.74
C ARG A 522 -24.51 79.43 -7.30
#